data_AF-A0AA36IWR9-F1
#
_entry.id   AF-A0AA36IWR9-F1
#
_cell.length_a   1.000
_cell.length_b   1.000
_cell.length_c   1.000
_cell.angle_alpha   90.00
_cell.angle_beta   90.00
_cell.angle_gamma   90.00
#
_symmetry.space_group_name_H-M   'P 1'
#
loop_
_entity.id
_entity.type
_entity.pdbx_description
1 polymer ?
#
loop_
_entity_poly.entity_id
_entity_poly.type
_entity_poly.pdbx_seq_one_letter_code
_entity_poly.pdbx_strand_id
1 'polypeptide(L)'
;MFKGVEKFTTQPLAAKLRDTAGLKALGAQTALDLGMLTCVYLPTFYVFKASVFSGTWDAAVWVKNGIGSYTTNWQKDFYDVFRVWGPADLVCFSVPLWLRLPVRHVVSFVWTAYLSFARGANK
;
A
#
# COMPACT_ATOMS: atom_id res chain seq x y z
N MET A 1 -0.39 -19.04 -0.91
CA MET A 1 -1.72 -18.58 -1.38
C MET A 1 -2.78 -19.12 -0.44
N PHE A 2 -3.63 -18.27 0.14
CA PHE A 2 -4.65 -18.72 1.11
C PHE A 2 -5.60 -19.75 0.46
N LYS A 3 -6.01 -20.78 1.21
CA LYS A 3 -6.93 -21.82 0.71
C LYS A 3 -8.29 -21.19 0.38
N GLY A 4 -8.85 -21.49 -0.79
CA GLY A 4 -10.20 -21.05 -1.19
C GLY A 4 -10.29 -19.69 -1.92
N VAL A 5 -9.16 -19.03 -2.18
CA VAL A 5 -9.13 -17.72 -2.85
C VAL A 5 -9.71 -17.76 -4.27
N GLU A 6 -9.45 -18.80 -5.05
CA GLU A 6 -10.07 -18.96 -6.37
C GLU A 6 -11.59 -18.98 -6.26
N LYS A 7 -12.13 -19.85 -5.41
CA LYS A 7 -13.58 -20.01 -5.21
C LYS A 7 -14.25 -18.71 -4.75
N PHE A 8 -13.57 -17.90 -3.93
CA PHE A 8 -14.07 -16.58 -3.53
C PHE A 8 -14.06 -15.59 -4.70
N THR A 9 -12.98 -15.55 -5.48
CA THR A 9 -12.83 -14.56 -6.57
C THR A 9 -13.76 -14.78 -7.76
N THR A 10 -14.20 -16.01 -8.01
CA THR A 10 -15.12 -16.36 -9.11
C THR A 10 -16.61 -16.16 -8.75
N GLN A 11 -16.93 -15.91 -7.48
CA GLN A 11 -18.31 -15.70 -7.05
C GLN A 11 -18.87 -14.33 -7.48
N PRO A 12 -20.17 -14.21 -7.77
CA PRO A 12 -20.83 -12.92 -7.94
C PRO A 12 -20.76 -12.10 -6.65
N LEU A 13 -20.75 -10.76 -6.77
CA LEU A 13 -20.59 -9.81 -5.64
C LEU A 13 -21.50 -10.11 -4.44
N ALA A 14 -22.76 -10.48 -4.68
CA ALA A 14 -23.71 -10.83 -3.63
C ALA A 14 -23.34 -12.11 -2.85
N ALA A 15 -22.70 -13.09 -3.50
CA ALA A 15 -22.23 -14.31 -2.86
C ALA A 15 -20.89 -14.06 -2.12
N LYS A 16 -20.02 -13.20 -2.68
CA LYS A 16 -18.78 -12.75 -2.02
C LYS A 16 -19.04 -12.07 -0.68
N LEU A 17 -20.08 -11.23 -0.60
CA LEU A 17 -20.46 -10.57 0.66
C LEU A 17 -20.95 -11.54 1.75
N ARG A 18 -21.37 -12.75 1.36
CA ARG A 18 -21.83 -13.80 2.28
C ARG A 18 -20.72 -14.80 2.65
N ASP A 19 -19.61 -14.81 1.92
CA ASP A 19 -18.46 -15.68 2.18
C ASP A 19 -17.52 -15.04 3.22
N THR A 20 -17.84 -15.27 4.50
CA THR A 20 -17.09 -14.74 5.64
C THR A 20 -15.64 -15.24 5.69
N ALA A 21 -15.37 -16.45 5.19
CA ALA A 21 -14.02 -17.01 5.12
C ALA A 21 -13.18 -16.27 4.06
N GLY A 22 -13.78 -16.00 2.89
CA GLY A 22 -13.15 -15.21 1.83
C GLY A 22 -12.94 -13.75 2.22
N LEU A 23 -13.91 -13.11 2.88
CA LEU A 23 -13.77 -11.75 3.42
C LEU A 23 -12.67 -11.66 4.50
N LYS A 24 -12.56 -12.66 5.38
CA LYS A 24 -11.48 -12.73 6.37
C LYS A 24 -10.10 -12.90 5.69
N ALA A 25 -10.02 -13.74 4.65
CA ALA A 25 -8.80 -13.91 3.88
C ALA A 25 -8.42 -12.65 3.09
N LEU A 26 -9.41 -11.90 2.59
CA LEU A 26 -9.22 -10.62 1.91
C LEU A 26 -8.75 -9.54 2.89
N GLY A 27 -9.40 -9.42 4.04
CA GLY A 27 -8.97 -8.50 5.10
C GLY A 27 -7.56 -8.81 5.61
N ALA A 28 -7.20 -10.09 5.75
CA ALA A 28 -5.84 -10.49 6.13
C ALA A 28 -4.80 -10.14 5.05
N GLN A 29 -5.16 -10.27 3.76
CA GLN A 29 -4.28 -9.87 2.65
C GLN A 29 -4.06 -8.35 2.65
N THR A 30 -5.14 -7.56 2.77
CA THR A 30 -5.06 -6.10 2.85
C THR A 30 -4.27 -5.64 4.09
N ALA A 31 -4.50 -6.24 5.26
CA ALA A 31 -3.78 -5.88 6.48
C ALA A 31 -2.27 -6.20 6.38
N LEU A 32 -1.92 -7.31 5.74
CA LEU A 32 -0.52 -7.68 5.51
C LEU A 32 0.14 -6.71 4.53
N ASP A 33 -0.52 -6.34 3.44
CA ASP A 33 0.02 -5.43 2.43
C ASP A 33 0.21 -4.01 3.01
N LEU A 34 -0.80 -3.48 3.69
CA LEU A 34 -0.70 -2.21 4.43
C LEU A 34 0.39 -2.26 5.50
N GLY A 35 0.52 -3.38 6.21
CA GLY A 35 1.59 -3.61 7.18
C GLY A 35 2.97 -3.59 6.52
N MET A 36 3.14 -4.19 5.35
CA MET A 36 4.40 -4.18 4.60
C MET A 36 4.73 -2.76 4.09
N LEU A 37 3.73 -2.06 3.55
CA LEU A 37 3.89 -0.68 3.07
C LEU A 37 4.31 0.27 4.21
N THR A 38 3.73 0.08 5.38
CA THR A 38 4.00 0.92 6.55
C THR A 38 5.30 0.53 7.25
N CYS A 39 5.55 -0.76 7.48
CA CYS A 39 6.68 -1.19 8.31
C CYS A 39 7.98 -1.38 7.52
N VAL A 40 7.93 -1.51 6.19
CA VAL A 40 9.13 -1.80 5.37
C VAL A 40 9.34 -0.72 4.31
N TYR A 41 8.32 -0.43 3.50
CA TYR A 41 8.47 0.49 2.39
C TYR A 41 8.71 1.93 2.85
N LEU A 42 7.88 2.46 3.76
CA LEU A 42 8.02 3.82 4.26
C LEU A 42 9.38 4.08 4.96
N PRO A 43 9.85 3.25 5.92
CA PRO A 43 11.18 3.41 6.49
C PRO A 43 12.29 3.43 5.43
N THR A 44 12.24 2.49 4.49
CA THR A 44 13.23 2.39 3.41
C THR A 44 13.22 3.64 2.54
N PHE A 45 12.05 4.17 2.20
CA PHE A 45 11.90 5.42 1.46
C PHE A 45 12.50 6.60 2.22
N TYR A 46 12.25 6.72 3.52
CA TYR A 46 12.81 7.80 4.33
C TYR A 46 14.33 7.70 4.52
N VAL A 47 14.87 6.49 4.66
CA VAL A 47 16.32 6.28 4.72
C VAL A 47 16.98 6.63 3.38
N PHE A 48 16.38 6.23 2.26
CA PHE A 48 16.88 6.58 0.92
C PHE A 48 16.76 8.07 0.64
N LYS A 49 15.68 8.71 1.10
CA LYS A 49 15.55 10.16 1.07
C LYS A 49 16.65 10.82 1.89
N ALA A 50 16.94 10.32 3.09
CA ALA A 50 18.02 10.82 3.90
C ALA A 50 19.38 10.63 3.21
N SER A 51 19.62 9.52 2.50
CA SER A 51 20.88 9.32 1.78
C SER A 51 21.09 10.31 0.64
N VAL A 52 20.04 10.61 -0.12
CA VAL A 52 20.11 11.56 -1.25
C VAL A 52 20.26 13.01 -0.79
N PHE A 53 19.60 13.40 0.31
CA PHE A 53 19.52 14.82 0.74
C PHE A 53 20.45 15.21 1.89
N SER A 54 21.10 14.26 2.58
CA SER A 54 21.93 14.59 3.76
C SER A 54 23.33 15.10 3.43
N GLY A 55 23.82 14.93 2.19
CA GLY A 55 25.15 15.38 1.76
C GLY A 55 26.33 14.65 2.44
N THR A 56 26.05 13.66 3.29
CA THR A 56 27.03 12.79 3.97
C THR A 56 26.95 11.38 3.37
N TRP A 57 28.07 10.67 3.32
CA TRP A 57 28.16 9.27 2.86
C TRP A 57 28.04 8.24 3.98
N ASP A 58 27.68 8.66 5.19
CA ASP A 58 27.54 7.80 6.35
C ASP A 58 26.14 7.16 6.43
N ALA A 59 26.09 5.85 6.19
CA ALA A 59 24.86 5.06 6.26
C ALA A 59 24.18 5.09 7.63
N ALA A 60 24.94 5.20 8.73
CA ALA A 60 24.36 5.27 10.07
C ALA A 60 23.57 6.57 10.28
N VAL A 61 24.05 7.68 9.70
CA VAL A 61 23.37 8.98 9.73
C VAL A 61 22.08 8.93 8.90
N TRP A 62 22.09 8.27 7.75
CA TRP A 62 20.89 8.10 6.91
C TRP A 62 19.81 7.31 7.61
N VAL A 63 20.16 6.20 8.25
CA VAL A 63 19.23 5.35 8.99
C VAL A 63 18.64 6.11 10.17
N LYS A 64 19.48 6.79 10.96
CA LYS A 64 19.04 7.56 12.13
C LYS A 64 18.10 8.70 11.73
N ASN A 65 18.46 9.49 10.72
CA ASN A 65 17.66 10.63 10.27
C ASN A 65 16.39 10.18 9.53
N GLY A 66 16.48 9.12 8.72
CA GLY A 66 15.36 8.53 8.01
C GLY A 66 14.32 7.96 8.96
N ILE A 67 14.73 7.12 9.91
CA ILE A 67 13.82 6.55 10.91
C ILE A 67 13.26 7.64 11.84
N GLY A 68 14.06 8.62 12.27
CA GLY A 68 13.57 9.72 13.11
C GLY A 68 12.55 10.63 12.41
N SER A 69 12.74 10.88 11.12
CA SER A 69 11.76 11.61 10.30
C SER A 69 10.49 10.79 10.08
N TYR A 70 10.66 9.47 9.94
CA TYR A 70 9.54 8.57 9.74
C TYR A 70 8.67 8.42 11.00
N THR A 71 9.27 8.25 12.18
CA THR A 71 8.51 8.15 13.44
C THR A 71 7.71 9.41 13.73
N THR A 72 8.24 10.58 13.35
CA THR A 72 7.55 11.87 13.48
C THR A 72 6.34 11.98 12.55
N ASN A 73 6.46 11.47 11.32
CA ASN A 73 5.39 11.54 10.31
C ASN A 73 4.50 10.28 10.25
N TRP A 74 4.78 9.28 11.10
CA TRP A 74 4.16 7.95 11.06
C TRP A 74 2.63 8.02 10.97
N GLN A 75 1.99 8.83 11.81
CA GLN A 75 0.52 8.91 11.84
C GLN A 75 -0.06 9.46 10.54
N LYS A 76 0.59 10.46 9.96
CA LYS A 76 0.14 11.09 8.71
C LYS A 76 0.38 10.16 7.52
N ASP A 77 1.57 9.58 7.44
CA ASP A 77 1.93 8.67 6.34
C ASP A 77 1.13 7.37 6.40
N PHE A 78 0.91 6.82 7.60
CA PHE A 78 0.02 5.66 7.80
C PHE A 78 -1.41 5.98 7.37
N TYR A 79 -1.94 7.15 7.75
CA TYR A 79 -3.28 7.57 7.36
C TYR A 79 -3.41 7.75 5.84
N ASP A 80 -2.42 8.37 5.20
CA ASP A 80 -2.39 8.58 3.75
C ASP A 80 -2.26 7.24 3.00
N VAL A 81 -1.40 6.33 3.45
CA VAL A 81 -1.28 4.97 2.90
C VAL A 81 -2.58 4.20 3.08
N PHE A 82 -3.17 4.20 4.27
CA PHE A 82 -4.42 3.49 4.55
C PHE A 82 -5.59 4.02 3.72
N ARG A 83 -5.72 5.34 3.58
CA ARG A 83 -6.80 5.98 2.83
C ARG A 83 -6.78 5.62 1.34
N VAL A 84 -5.61 5.30 0.81
CA VAL A 84 -5.37 5.09 -0.62
C VAL A 84 -5.33 3.60 -0.93
N TRP A 85 -4.47 2.89 -0.22
CA TRP A 85 -4.24 1.46 -0.42
C TRP A 85 -5.34 0.62 0.21
N GLY A 86 -5.95 1.03 1.32
CA GLY A 86 -7.09 0.33 1.91
C GLY A 86 -8.24 0.05 0.92
N PRO A 87 -8.85 1.06 0.28
CA PRO A 87 -9.91 0.84 -0.70
C PRO A 87 -9.39 0.18 -1.98
N ALA A 88 -8.16 0.49 -2.41
CA ALA A 88 -7.58 -0.11 -3.60
C ALA A 88 -7.34 -1.62 -3.44
N ASP A 89 -6.82 -2.04 -2.29
CA ASP A 89 -6.56 -3.44 -1.96
C ASP A 89 -7.86 -4.21 -1.82
N LEU A 90 -8.89 -3.61 -1.22
CA LEU A 90 -10.23 -4.20 -1.18
C LEU A 90 -10.75 -4.52 -2.60
N VAL A 91 -10.59 -3.59 -3.54
CA VAL A 91 -10.97 -3.80 -4.95
C VAL A 91 -10.07 -4.84 -5.63
N CYS A 92 -8.75 -4.70 -5.53
CA CYS A 92 -7.78 -5.63 -6.09
C CYS A 92 -7.99 -7.08 -5.61
N PHE A 93 -8.20 -7.29 -4.32
CA PHE A 93 -8.36 -8.65 -3.79
C PHE A 93 -9.75 -9.23 -4.04
N SER A 94 -10.75 -8.38 -4.36
CA SER A 94 -12.10 -8.81 -4.74
C SER A 94 -12.20 -9.31 -6.19
N VAL A 95 -11.28 -8.92 -7.06
CA VAL A 95 -11.28 -9.33 -8.48
C VAL A 95 -10.61 -10.70 -8.70
N PRO A 96 -10.93 -11.40 -9.80
CA PRO A 96 -10.29 -12.66 -10.20
C PRO A 96 -8.76 -12.58 -10.18
N LEU A 97 -8.10 -13.69 -9.80
CA LEU A 97 -6.63 -13.77 -9.69
C LEU A 97 -5.89 -13.27 -10.94
N TRP A 98 -6.39 -13.56 -12.13
CA TRP A 98 -5.82 -13.10 -13.40
C TRP A 98 -5.95 -11.59 -13.60
N LEU A 99 -6.95 -10.94 -12.98
CA LEU A 99 -7.21 -9.52 -13.07
C LEU A 99 -6.47 -8.69 -11.99
N ARG A 100 -5.94 -9.34 -10.94
CA ARG A 100 -5.27 -8.66 -9.83
C ARG A 100 -4.07 -7.82 -10.27
N LEU A 101 -3.21 -8.40 -11.10
CA LEU A 101 -2.01 -7.71 -11.61
C LEU A 101 -2.40 -6.48 -12.45
N PRO A 102 -3.28 -6.59 -13.47
CA PRO A 102 -3.80 -5.43 -14.20
C PRO A 102 -4.43 -4.36 -13.31
N VAL A 103 -5.31 -4.75 -12.38
CA VAL A 103 -6.00 -3.79 -11.51
C VAL A 103 -5.01 -3.06 -10.61
N ARG A 104 -4.01 -3.76 -10.05
CA ARG A 104 -2.96 -3.11 -9.26
C ARG A 104 -2.17 -2.10 -10.08
N HIS A 105 -1.87 -2.39 -11.34
CA HIS A 105 -1.21 -1.43 -12.23
C HIS A 105 -2.08 -0.21 -12.55
N VAL A 106 -3.39 -0.40 -12.78
CA VAL A 106 -4.33 0.71 -12.99
C VAL A 106 -4.44 1.58 -11.73
N VAL A 107 -4.55 0.98 -10.55
CA VAL A 107 -4.54 1.71 -9.27
C VAL A 107 -3.25 2.50 -9.12
N SER A 108 -2.09 1.88 -9.35
CA SER A 108 -0.80 2.57 -9.30
C SER A 108 -0.73 3.74 -10.28
N PHE A 109 -1.25 3.57 -11.50
CA PHE A 109 -1.32 4.63 -12.49
C PHE A 109 -2.21 5.78 -12.04
N VAL A 110 -3.42 5.49 -11.54
CA VAL A 110 -4.36 6.48 -11.00
C VAL A 110 -3.77 7.20 -9.80
N TRP A 111 -3.09 6.48 -8.91
CA TRP A 111 -2.40 7.08 -7.75
C TRP A 111 -1.28 8.01 -8.17
N THR A 112 -0.46 7.60 -9.14
CA THR A 112 0.65 8.41 -9.66
C THR A 112 0.11 9.66 -10.36
N ALA A 113 -0.97 9.52 -11.14
CA ALA A 113 -1.66 10.63 -11.77
C ALA A 113 -2.29 11.58 -10.73
N TYR A 114 -2.99 11.04 -9.73
CA TYR A 114 -3.57 11.83 -8.64
C TYR A 114 -2.52 12.62 -7.87
N LEU A 115 -1.40 11.99 -7.49
CA LEU A 115 -0.27 12.67 -6.86
C LEU A 115 0.32 13.75 -7.76
N SER A 116 0.44 13.48 -9.06
CA SER A 116 0.92 14.44 -10.06
C SER A 116 0.00 15.67 -10.14
N PHE A 117 -1.31 15.48 -10.23
CA PHE A 117 -2.28 16.58 -10.28
C PHE A 117 -2.38 17.33 -8.95
N ALA A 118 -2.45 16.63 -7.82
CA ALA A 118 -2.59 17.24 -6.49
C ALA A 118 -1.34 18.02 -6.05
N ARG A 119 -0.14 17.58 -6.45
CA ARG A 119 1.11 18.30 -6.16
C ARG A 119 1.51 19.29 -7.25
N GLY A 120 1.11 19.06 -8.50
CA GLY A 120 1.31 19.99 -9.62
C GLY A 120 0.45 21.25 -9.53
N ALA A 121 -0.72 21.18 -8.87
CA ALA A 121 -1.62 22.31 -8.65
C ALA A 121 -1.19 23.26 -7.51
N ASN A 122 -0.15 22.92 -6.73
CA ASN A 122 0.39 23.79 -5.67
C ASN A 122 1.55 24.67 -6.19
N LYS A 123 1.37 25.31 -7.34
CA LYS A 123 2.25 26.37 -7.86
C LYS A 123 1.46 27.64 -8.07
#